data_AF-A0A428S617-F1
#
_entry.id   AF-A0A428S617-F1
#
_cell.length_a   1.000
_cell.length_b   1.000
_cell.length_c   1.000
_cell.angle_alpha   90.00
_cell.angle_beta   90.00
_cell.angle_gamma   90.00
#
_symmetry.space_group_name_H-M   'P 1'
#
loop_
_entity.id
_entity.type
_entity.pdbx_description
1 polymer ?
#
loop_
_entity_poly.entity_id
_entity_poly.type
_entity_poly.pdbx_seq_one_letter_code
_entity_poly.pdbx_strand_id
1 'polypeptide(L)'
;MQKPLVAYATEEQLRWLVRACFASVISNRLCEFALFIPAGYHTGQRGSRYQLWMSPYIALCIIRSFILPSWLGGQTQAFKPTGSLGSDLNERDPKLRKNMFRRLWGILMNYMALFHLAFVYLTLVAVVLTSFRSFSTQDTTRGVLVGLLTHAFWPPLTFLFICSSLWTPISYAIDPPAMPDREDLLNRDPKTQVAHPTKASKKIAFGGQAAWFELEYTITTAYTCLVFVASFIF
;
A
#
# COMPACT_ATOMS: atom_id res chain seq x y z
N MET A 1 -9.13 18.81 -25.65
CA MET A 1 -8.22 18.64 -24.49
C MET A 1 -8.90 17.75 -23.46
N GLN A 2 -8.18 16.78 -22.89
CA GLN A 2 -8.71 15.99 -21.76
C GLN A 2 -8.83 16.87 -20.53
N LYS A 3 -9.82 16.57 -19.67
CA LYS A 3 -9.95 17.28 -18.40
C LYS A 3 -8.80 16.83 -17.49
N PRO A 4 -8.06 17.76 -16.86
CA PRO A 4 -7.03 17.41 -15.91
C PRO A 4 -7.62 16.63 -14.74
N LEU A 5 -6.82 15.74 -14.14
CA LEU A 5 -7.18 15.08 -12.88
C LEU A 5 -7.42 16.13 -11.78
N VAL A 6 -6.61 17.20 -11.81
CA VAL A 6 -6.70 18.32 -10.89
C VAL A 6 -7.52 19.43 -11.50
N ALA A 7 -8.63 19.78 -10.85
CA ALA A 7 -9.45 20.90 -11.26
C ALA A 7 -8.81 22.23 -10.84
N TYR A 8 -8.50 23.09 -11.82
CA TYR A 8 -8.05 24.46 -11.62
C TYR A 8 -8.57 25.34 -12.77
N ALA A 9 -8.82 26.62 -12.50
CA ALA A 9 -9.33 27.60 -13.45
C ALA A 9 -8.24 28.56 -13.96
N THR A 10 -7.23 28.87 -13.13
CA THR A 10 -6.13 29.78 -13.47
C THR A 10 -4.78 29.21 -13.04
N GLU A 11 -3.70 29.71 -13.63
CA GLU A 11 -2.33 29.32 -13.24
C GLU A 11 -2.03 29.67 -11.78
N GLU A 12 -2.55 30.81 -11.31
CA GLU A 12 -2.41 31.22 -9.91
C GLU A 12 -3.08 30.20 -8.97
N GLN A 13 -4.30 29.77 -9.32
CA GLN A 13 -4.99 28.72 -8.57
C GLN A 13 -4.19 27.41 -8.57
N LEU A 14 -3.61 27.03 -9.71
CA LEU A 14 -2.77 25.83 -9.80
C LEU A 14 -1.55 25.91 -8.86
N ARG A 15 -0.85 27.07 -8.82
CA ARG A 15 0.28 27.29 -7.90
C ARG A 15 -0.17 27.18 -6.43
N TRP A 16 -1.30 27.78 -6.06
CA TRP A 16 -1.84 27.66 -4.71
C TRP A 16 -2.25 26.23 -4.35
N LEU A 17 -2.85 25.50 -5.29
CA LEU A 17 -3.18 24.07 -5.10
C LEU A 17 -1.93 23.24 -4.85
N VAL A 18 -0.85 23.47 -5.60
CA VAL A 18 0.45 22.82 -5.38
C VAL A 18 0.98 23.12 -3.98
N ARG A 19 0.94 24.38 -3.54
CA ARG A 19 1.44 24.80 -2.21
C ARG A 19 0.61 24.22 -1.07
N ALA A 20 -0.71 24.24 -1.20
CA ALA A 20 -1.62 23.62 -0.23
C ALA A 20 -1.43 22.09 -0.18
N CYS A 21 -1.23 21.46 -1.33
CA CYS A 21 -0.93 20.04 -1.43
C CYS A 21 0.39 19.69 -0.72
N PHE A 22 1.45 20.48 -0.94
CA PHE A 22 2.71 20.34 -0.21
C PHE A 22 2.50 20.44 1.31
N ALA A 23 1.82 21.49 1.79
CA ALA A 23 1.54 21.68 3.21
C ALA A 23 0.77 20.48 3.80
N SER A 24 -0.23 19.97 3.08
CA SER A 24 -1.00 18.78 3.47
C SER A 24 -0.12 17.52 3.55
N VAL A 25 0.71 17.26 2.53
CA VAL A 25 1.58 16.08 2.47
C VAL A 25 2.60 16.10 3.63
N ILE A 26 3.27 17.24 3.86
CA ILE A 26 4.27 17.35 4.93
C ILE A 26 3.60 17.26 6.31
N SER A 27 2.46 17.92 6.51
CA SER A 27 1.72 17.85 7.78
C SER A 27 1.27 16.41 8.09
N ASN A 28 0.75 15.69 7.09
CA ASN A 28 0.38 14.29 7.25
C ASN A 28 1.58 13.41 7.60
N ARG A 29 2.73 13.61 6.95
CA ARG A 29 3.96 12.84 7.26
C ARG A 29 4.48 13.10 8.67
N LEU A 30 4.47 14.37 9.12
CA LEU A 30 4.85 14.72 10.48
C LEU A 30 3.88 14.12 11.50
N CYS A 31 2.58 14.14 11.19
CA CYS A 31 1.54 13.52 12.00
C CYS A 31 1.75 12.00 12.11
N GLU A 32 1.95 11.30 10.99
CA GLU A 32 2.24 9.86 10.97
C GLU A 32 3.51 9.55 11.77
N PHE A 33 4.58 10.32 11.58
CA PHE A 33 5.80 10.15 12.36
C PHE A 33 5.51 10.25 13.86
N ALA A 34 4.83 11.31 14.30
CA ALA A 34 4.47 11.51 15.71
C ALA A 34 3.60 10.37 16.28
N LEU A 35 2.58 9.94 15.53
CA LEU A 35 1.67 8.86 15.94
C LEU A 35 2.38 7.50 16.06
N PHE A 36 3.39 7.25 15.24
CA PHE A 36 4.05 5.94 15.16
C PHE A 36 5.36 5.85 15.96
N ILE A 37 5.83 6.92 16.60
CA ILE A 37 7.00 6.87 17.50
C ILE A 37 6.90 5.72 18.53
N PRO A 38 5.77 5.50 19.25
CA PRO A 38 5.72 4.46 20.28
C PRO A 38 5.80 3.03 19.74
N ALA A 39 5.24 2.77 18.55
CA ALA A 39 5.17 1.44 17.94
C ALA A 39 6.27 1.18 16.89
N GLY A 40 7.06 2.20 16.58
CA GLY A 40 8.05 2.21 15.51
C GLY A 40 7.47 2.71 14.18
N TYR A 41 8.19 3.63 13.54
CA TYR A 41 7.83 4.27 12.28
C TYR A 41 7.52 3.28 11.15
N HIS A 42 8.38 2.29 10.91
CA HIS A 42 8.14 1.27 9.87
C HIS A 42 6.91 0.39 10.14
N THR A 43 6.56 0.16 11.42
CA THR A 43 5.32 -0.53 11.78
C THR A 43 4.12 0.30 11.33
N GLY A 44 4.18 1.62 11.57
CA GLY A 44 3.21 2.59 11.12
C GLY A 44 3.02 2.61 9.61
N GLN A 45 4.11 2.76 8.86
CA GLN A 45 4.06 2.74 7.39
C GLN A 45 3.41 1.47 6.83
N ARG A 46 3.78 0.31 7.37
CA ARG A 46 3.18 -0.98 6.98
C ARG A 46 1.69 -0.99 7.33
N GLY A 47 1.31 -0.41 8.46
CA GLY A 47 -0.08 -0.20 8.86
C GLY A 47 -0.87 0.66 7.88
N SER A 48 -0.36 1.83 7.50
CA SER A 48 -1.02 2.72 6.52
C SER A 48 -1.23 2.02 5.17
N ARG A 49 -0.23 1.28 4.68
CA ARG A 49 -0.37 0.50 3.44
C ARG A 49 -1.34 -0.68 3.56
N TYR A 50 -1.33 -1.35 4.71
CA TYR A 50 -2.30 -2.38 5.03
C TYR A 50 -3.72 -1.87 4.90
N GLN A 51 -4.02 -0.66 5.42
CA GLN A 51 -5.33 -0.06 5.29
C GLN A 51 -5.74 0.14 3.82
N LEU A 52 -4.82 0.57 2.95
CA LEU A 52 -5.13 0.78 1.53
C LEU A 52 -5.58 -0.50 0.84
N TRP A 53 -4.81 -1.59 0.95
CA TRP A 53 -5.14 -2.82 0.24
C TRP A 53 -6.23 -3.63 0.96
N MET A 54 -6.41 -3.49 2.28
CA MET A 54 -7.51 -4.13 3.00
C MET A 54 -8.83 -3.38 2.90
N SER A 55 -8.81 -2.09 2.56
CA SER A 55 -10.02 -1.25 2.53
C SER A 55 -11.21 -1.86 1.78
N PRO A 56 -11.05 -2.55 0.62
CA PRO A 56 -12.19 -3.12 -0.10
C PRO A 56 -12.81 -4.30 0.66
N TYR A 57 -11.98 -5.11 1.30
CA TYR A 57 -12.43 -6.23 2.14
C TYR A 57 -13.15 -5.72 3.39
N ILE A 58 -12.59 -4.70 4.04
CA ILE A 58 -13.20 -4.06 5.21
C ILE A 58 -14.55 -3.44 4.84
N ALA A 59 -14.62 -2.72 3.71
CA ALA A 59 -15.87 -2.14 3.21
C ALA A 59 -16.93 -3.22 2.93
N LEU A 60 -16.55 -4.33 2.28
CA LEU A 60 -17.46 -5.46 2.04
C LEU A 60 -17.97 -6.06 3.35
N CYS A 61 -17.09 -6.22 4.35
CA CYS A 61 -17.47 -6.70 5.68
C CYS A 61 -18.48 -5.76 6.36
N ILE A 62 -18.24 -4.44 6.34
CA ILE A 62 -19.14 -3.45 6.92
C ILE A 62 -20.52 -3.51 6.25
N ILE A 63 -20.56 -3.53 4.91
CA ILE A 63 -21.81 -3.60 4.14
C ILE A 63 -22.58 -4.88 4.49
N ARG A 64 -21.91 -6.04 4.51
CA ARG A 64 -22.54 -7.33 4.84
C ARG A 64 -23.02 -7.40 6.29
N SER A 65 -22.34 -6.75 7.23
CA SER A 65 -22.71 -6.85 8.64
C SER A 65 -23.78 -5.89 9.08
N PHE A 66 -23.82 -4.68 8.51
CA PHE A 66 -24.69 -3.62 9.01
C PHE A 66 -25.77 -3.18 8.03
N ILE A 67 -25.63 -3.46 6.74
CA ILE A 67 -26.53 -2.94 5.70
C ILE A 67 -27.36 -4.06 5.06
N LEU A 68 -26.72 -5.16 4.67
CA LEU A 68 -27.41 -6.21 3.93
C LEU A 68 -28.24 -7.13 4.86
N PRO A 69 -29.50 -7.44 4.49
CA PRO A 69 -30.26 -8.48 5.16
C PRO A 69 -29.68 -9.87 4.84
N SER A 70 -29.98 -10.88 5.68
CA SER A 70 -29.43 -12.23 5.56
C SER A 70 -29.67 -12.89 4.18
N TRP A 71 -30.83 -12.64 3.56
CA TRP A 71 -31.17 -13.17 2.24
C TRP A 71 -30.35 -12.54 1.09
N LEU A 72 -29.73 -11.37 1.30
CA LEU A 72 -28.84 -10.71 0.34
C LEU A 72 -27.36 -10.95 0.68
N GLY A 73 -27.07 -11.95 1.51
CA GLY A 73 -25.72 -12.26 1.97
C GLY A 73 -25.26 -11.43 3.16
N GLY A 74 -26.19 -10.85 3.92
CA GLY A 74 -25.91 -10.25 5.22
C GLY A 74 -25.34 -11.28 6.20
N GLN A 75 -24.26 -10.92 6.89
CA GLN A 75 -23.54 -11.82 7.80
C GLN A 75 -23.07 -11.09 9.06
N THR A 76 -23.36 -11.68 10.22
CA THR A 76 -22.80 -11.23 11.50
C THR A 76 -21.31 -11.57 11.55
N GLN A 77 -20.47 -10.55 11.78
CA GLN A 77 -19.04 -10.76 11.96
C GLN A 77 -18.78 -11.29 13.37
N ALA A 78 -18.54 -12.59 13.47
CA ALA A 78 -18.05 -13.21 14.70
C ALA A 78 -16.52 -13.13 14.73
N PHE A 79 -15.96 -12.73 15.87
CA PHE A 79 -14.52 -12.76 16.09
C PHE A 79 -14.01 -14.21 15.95
N LYS A 80 -13.11 -14.45 14.99
CA LYS A 80 -12.36 -15.71 14.87
C LYS A 80 -10.90 -15.44 15.24
N PRO A 81 -10.36 -16.11 16.27
CA PRO A 81 -8.97 -15.91 16.64
C PRO A 81 -8.06 -16.40 15.52
N THR A 82 -7.05 -15.61 15.15
CA THR A 82 -6.18 -15.91 14.00
C THR A 82 -5.48 -17.27 14.12
N GLY A 83 -5.19 -17.72 15.35
CA GLY A 83 -4.59 -19.03 15.61
C GLY A 83 -5.51 -20.23 15.35
N SER A 84 -6.82 -20.02 15.16
CA SER A 84 -7.76 -21.09 14.78
C SER A 84 -8.08 -21.10 13.28
N LEU A 85 -7.48 -20.20 12.49
CA LEU A 85 -7.62 -20.20 11.05
C LEU A 85 -6.57 -21.15 10.48
N GLY A 86 -7.02 -22.29 9.92
CA GLY A 86 -6.14 -23.17 9.15
C GLY A 86 -5.60 -22.44 7.92
N SER A 87 -4.34 -22.71 7.56
CA SER A 87 -3.76 -22.27 6.29
C SER A 87 -3.81 -23.45 5.31
N ASP A 88 -4.71 -23.38 4.33
CA ASP A 88 -4.81 -24.42 3.28
C ASP A 88 -3.59 -24.41 2.34
N LEU A 89 -2.88 -23.28 2.27
CA LEU A 89 -1.75 -23.05 1.37
C LEU A 89 -0.38 -23.21 2.05
N ASN A 90 -0.35 -23.25 3.38
CA ASN A 90 0.86 -23.29 4.22
C ASN A 90 1.93 -22.28 3.77
N GLU A 91 1.54 -21.03 3.47
CA GLU A 91 2.38 -20.09 2.72
C GLU A 91 3.72 -19.79 3.39
N ARG A 92 3.74 -19.82 4.72
CA ARG A 92 4.93 -19.48 5.53
C ARG A 92 5.81 -20.68 5.87
N ASP A 93 5.33 -21.91 5.66
CA ASP A 93 6.09 -23.12 5.95
C ASP A 93 6.92 -23.52 4.72
N PRO A 94 8.26 -23.47 4.76
CA PRO A 94 9.09 -23.75 3.59
C PRO A 94 8.97 -25.21 3.09
N LYS A 95 8.56 -26.15 3.94
CA LYS A 95 8.43 -27.58 3.60
C LYS A 95 7.04 -27.91 3.07
N LEU A 96 6.00 -27.29 3.64
CA LEU A 96 4.59 -27.59 3.31
C LEU A 96 3.94 -26.61 2.33
N ARG A 97 4.60 -25.48 2.02
CA ARG A 97 4.14 -24.46 1.09
C ARG A 97 3.73 -25.07 -0.26
N LYS A 98 2.48 -24.83 -0.66
CA LYS A 98 1.99 -25.23 -2.00
C LYS A 98 2.74 -24.47 -3.09
N ASN A 99 2.81 -25.05 -4.30
CA ASN A 99 3.45 -24.40 -5.45
C ASN A 99 2.81 -23.04 -5.81
N MET A 100 3.54 -22.21 -6.55
CA MET A 100 3.13 -20.85 -6.89
C MET A 100 1.78 -20.80 -7.62
N PHE A 101 1.50 -21.73 -8.54
CA PHE A 101 0.25 -21.75 -9.29
C PHE A 101 -0.96 -21.93 -8.36
N ARG A 102 -0.91 -22.88 -7.42
CA ARG A 102 -1.99 -23.10 -6.45
C ARG A 102 -2.17 -21.90 -5.52
N ARG A 103 -1.09 -21.23 -5.13
CA ARG A 103 -1.16 -20.01 -4.31
C ARG A 103 -1.79 -18.85 -5.07
N LEU A 104 -1.36 -18.61 -6.31
CA LEU A 104 -1.94 -17.58 -7.17
C LEU A 104 -3.43 -17.84 -7.40
N TRP A 105 -3.81 -19.07 -7.73
CA TRP A 105 -5.22 -19.43 -7.88
C TRP A 105 -6.01 -19.18 -6.59
N GLY A 106 -5.53 -19.69 -5.45
CA GLY A 106 -6.18 -19.52 -4.16
C GLY A 106 -6.35 -18.05 -3.76
N ILE A 107 -5.29 -17.26 -3.88
CA ILE A 107 -5.32 -15.85 -3.45
C ILE A 107 -6.13 -15.00 -4.43
N LEU A 108 -5.90 -15.11 -5.74
CA LEU A 108 -6.57 -14.28 -6.74
C LEU A 108 -8.05 -14.61 -6.88
N MET A 109 -8.39 -15.90 -6.93
CA MET A 109 -9.76 -16.35 -7.18
C MET A 109 -10.51 -16.59 -5.87
N ASN A 110 -10.00 -17.45 -4.99
CA ASN A 110 -10.76 -17.85 -3.79
C ASN A 110 -10.81 -16.74 -2.73
N TYR A 111 -9.73 -15.97 -2.58
CA TYR A 111 -9.68 -14.81 -1.68
C TYR A 111 -9.97 -13.49 -2.41
N MET A 112 -10.50 -13.57 -3.64
CA MET A 112 -10.96 -12.43 -4.42
C MET A 112 -9.89 -11.35 -4.66
N ALA A 113 -8.60 -11.68 -4.62
CA ALA A 113 -7.54 -10.68 -4.80
C ALA A 113 -7.34 -10.24 -6.27
N LEU A 114 -8.10 -10.80 -7.23
CA LEU A 114 -8.01 -10.42 -8.65
C LEU A 114 -8.25 -8.93 -8.89
N PHE A 115 -9.09 -8.26 -8.09
CA PHE A 115 -9.32 -6.82 -8.25
C PHE A 115 -8.04 -6.00 -8.00
N HIS A 116 -7.11 -6.49 -7.17
CA HIS A 116 -5.83 -5.82 -6.95
C HIS A 116 -5.05 -5.72 -8.27
N LEU A 117 -4.96 -6.82 -9.03
CA LEU A 117 -4.31 -6.83 -10.34
C LEU A 117 -5.00 -5.84 -11.29
N ALA A 118 -6.32 -5.93 -11.39
CA ALA A 118 -7.09 -5.04 -12.27
C ALA A 118 -6.84 -3.57 -11.93
N PHE A 119 -6.86 -3.21 -10.65
CA PHE A 119 -6.65 -1.83 -10.21
C PHE A 119 -5.22 -1.35 -10.47
N VAL A 120 -4.21 -2.18 -10.18
CA VAL A 120 -2.80 -1.85 -10.43
C VAL A 120 -2.59 -1.62 -11.93
N TYR A 121 -2.99 -2.55 -12.79
CA TYR A 121 -2.78 -2.42 -14.23
C TYR A 121 -3.59 -1.29 -14.85
N LEU A 122 -4.84 -1.09 -14.44
CA LEU A 122 -5.64 0.05 -14.90
C LEU A 122 -5.00 1.38 -14.53
N THR A 123 -4.48 1.49 -13.30
CA THR A 123 -3.77 2.69 -12.83
C THR A 123 -2.50 2.93 -13.65
N LEU A 124 -1.69 1.89 -13.87
CA LEU A 124 -0.46 2.00 -14.67
C LEU A 124 -0.76 2.38 -16.12
N VAL A 125 -1.76 1.77 -16.75
CA VAL A 125 -2.20 2.11 -18.11
C VAL A 125 -2.68 3.57 -18.17
N ALA A 126 -3.47 4.01 -17.19
CA ALA A 126 -3.94 5.40 -17.13
C ALA A 126 -2.77 6.40 -17.03
N VAL A 127 -1.78 6.12 -16.16
CA VAL A 127 -0.57 6.94 -16.01
C VAL A 127 0.25 6.98 -17.30
N VAL A 128 0.48 5.83 -17.95
CA VAL A 128 1.24 5.76 -19.20
C VAL A 128 0.52 6.51 -20.32
N LEU A 129 -0.78 6.29 -20.51
CA LEU A 129 -1.55 6.93 -21.58
C LEU A 129 -1.64 8.45 -21.39
N THR A 130 -1.88 8.92 -20.17
CA THR A 130 -1.95 10.37 -19.88
C THR A 130 -0.57 11.03 -20.00
N SER A 131 0.50 10.34 -19.61
CA SER A 131 1.87 10.81 -19.80
C SER A 131 2.22 10.89 -21.28
N PHE A 132 1.98 9.83 -22.05
CA PHE A 132 2.20 9.80 -23.49
C PHE A 132 1.46 10.93 -24.20
N ARG A 133 0.19 11.15 -23.86
CA ARG A 133 -0.60 12.27 -24.40
C ARG A 133 -0.04 13.63 -24.05
N SER A 134 0.51 13.80 -22.84
CA SER A 134 1.15 15.06 -22.44
C SER A 134 2.36 15.36 -23.33
N PHE A 135 3.12 14.34 -23.75
CA PHE A 135 4.21 14.49 -24.73
C PHE A 135 3.72 14.67 -26.17
N SER A 136 2.65 13.99 -26.57
CA SER A 136 2.22 13.97 -27.97
C SER A 136 1.31 15.14 -28.37
N THR A 137 0.73 15.87 -27.41
CA THR A 137 -0.26 16.93 -27.67
C THR A 137 0.19 18.32 -27.25
N GLN A 138 1.32 18.44 -26.57
CA GLN A 138 1.84 19.72 -26.09
C GLN A 138 3.08 20.09 -26.89
N ASP A 139 3.07 21.28 -27.48
CA ASP A 139 4.17 21.75 -28.34
C ASP A 139 5.30 22.44 -27.55
N THR A 140 5.07 22.72 -26.26
CA THR A 140 6.03 23.41 -25.40
C THR A 140 6.45 22.55 -24.22
N THR A 141 7.71 22.66 -23.80
CA THR A 141 8.23 21.97 -22.62
C THR A 141 7.39 22.29 -21.38
N ARG A 142 6.99 23.56 -21.20
CA ARG A 142 6.11 23.96 -20.10
C ARG A 142 4.76 23.26 -20.18
N GLY A 143 4.14 23.21 -21.35
CA GLY A 143 2.87 22.50 -21.57
C GLY A 143 2.98 21.00 -21.24
N VAL A 144 4.05 20.34 -21.67
CA VAL A 144 4.33 18.94 -21.32
C VAL A 144 4.43 18.76 -19.80
N LEU A 145 5.25 19.58 -19.12
CA LEU A 145 5.46 19.47 -17.68
C LEU A 145 4.19 19.74 -16.87
N VAL A 146 3.42 20.77 -17.24
CA VAL A 146 2.11 21.07 -16.61
C VAL A 146 1.10 19.96 -16.90
N GLY A 147 1.10 19.41 -18.12
CA GLY A 147 0.28 18.26 -18.50
C GLY A 147 0.56 17.04 -17.62
N LEU A 148 1.84 16.67 -17.50
CA LEU A 148 2.30 15.59 -16.62
C LEU A 148 1.89 15.81 -15.17
N LEU A 149 2.16 17.02 -14.63
CA LEU A 149 1.83 17.40 -13.26
C LEU A 149 0.32 17.27 -12.96
N THR A 150 -0.53 17.71 -13.89
CA THR A 150 -1.98 17.83 -13.65
C THR A 150 -2.77 16.57 -14.01
N HIS A 151 -2.18 15.62 -14.73
CA HIS A 151 -2.89 14.42 -15.20
C HIS A 151 -2.37 13.11 -14.58
N ALA A 152 -1.07 12.99 -14.30
CA ALA A 152 -0.47 11.74 -13.84
C ALA A 152 0.37 11.93 -12.56
N PHE A 153 1.14 13.00 -12.51
CA PHE A 153 2.19 13.20 -11.52
C PHE A 153 1.81 14.25 -10.48
N TRP A 154 0.53 14.33 -10.10
CA TRP A 154 0.14 15.24 -9.04
C TRP A 154 0.86 14.86 -7.73
N PRO A 155 1.47 15.81 -6.99
CA PRO A 155 2.15 15.51 -5.75
C PRO A 155 1.21 14.80 -4.75
N PRO A 156 1.67 13.76 -4.01
CA PRO A 156 3.03 13.23 -3.96
C PRO A 156 3.25 12.01 -4.90
N LEU A 157 2.65 11.97 -6.08
CA LEU A 157 2.60 10.80 -6.97
C LEU A 157 1.76 9.66 -6.36
N THR A 158 0.52 9.98 -5.96
CA THR A 158 -0.39 9.07 -5.24
C THR A 158 -0.51 7.67 -5.86
N PHE A 159 -0.43 7.58 -7.20
CA PHE A 159 -0.50 6.31 -7.91
C PHE A 159 0.61 5.32 -7.50
N LEU A 160 1.81 5.80 -7.10
CA LEU A 160 2.90 4.94 -6.62
C LEU A 160 2.49 4.22 -5.34
N PHE A 161 1.91 4.93 -4.38
CA PHE A 161 1.43 4.36 -3.12
C PHE A 161 0.30 3.37 -3.34
N ILE A 162 -0.64 3.70 -4.23
CA ILE A 162 -1.77 2.85 -4.57
C ILE A 162 -1.26 1.55 -5.23
N CYS A 163 -0.45 1.65 -6.28
CA CYS A 163 0.08 0.48 -6.98
C CYS A 163 0.95 -0.39 -6.06
N SER A 164 1.87 0.22 -5.32
CA SER A 164 2.77 -0.48 -4.37
C SER A 164 1.97 -1.20 -3.26
N SER A 165 0.95 -0.55 -2.70
CA SER A 165 0.12 -1.15 -1.65
C SER A 165 -0.77 -2.27 -2.18
N LEU A 166 -1.48 -2.04 -3.30
CA LEU A 166 -2.35 -3.05 -3.92
C LEU A 166 -1.56 -4.22 -4.53
N TRP A 167 -0.28 -4.05 -4.84
CA TRP A 167 0.59 -5.14 -5.26
C TRP A 167 0.99 -6.07 -4.11
N THR A 168 0.85 -5.65 -2.85
CA THR A 168 1.30 -6.44 -1.68
C THR A 168 0.70 -7.85 -1.65
N PRO A 169 -0.62 -8.08 -1.79
CA PRO A 169 -1.20 -9.43 -1.82
C PRO A 169 -0.68 -10.29 -2.97
N ILE A 170 -0.38 -9.67 -4.11
CA ILE A 170 0.15 -10.34 -5.31
C ILE A 170 1.58 -10.80 -5.06
N SER A 171 2.43 -9.88 -4.57
CA SER A 171 3.81 -10.21 -4.19
C SER A 171 3.85 -11.32 -3.14
N TYR A 172 2.93 -11.29 -2.17
CA TYR A 172 2.80 -12.34 -1.16
C TYR A 172 2.36 -13.69 -1.76
N ALA A 173 1.48 -13.69 -2.76
CA ALA A 173 1.07 -14.93 -3.45
C ALA A 173 2.24 -15.57 -4.22
N ILE A 174 3.07 -14.72 -4.84
CA ILE A 174 4.25 -15.13 -5.62
C ILE A 174 5.35 -15.62 -4.69
N ASP A 175 5.74 -14.83 -3.70
CA ASP A 175 6.84 -15.15 -2.79
C ASP A 175 6.50 -14.74 -1.34
N PRO A 176 5.80 -15.60 -0.59
CA PRO A 176 5.51 -15.32 0.80
C PRO A 176 6.78 -15.49 1.66
N PRO A 177 6.90 -14.76 2.78
CA PRO A 177 8.02 -14.93 3.70
C PRO A 177 8.01 -16.34 4.30
N ALA A 178 9.19 -16.95 4.45
CA ALA A 178 9.35 -18.20 5.19
C ALA A 178 9.48 -17.89 6.69
N MET A 179 8.82 -18.69 7.52
CA MET A 179 8.98 -18.64 8.97
C MET A 179 9.76 -19.88 9.44
N PRO A 180 10.70 -19.72 10.40
CA PRO A 180 11.35 -20.87 11.02
C PRO A 180 10.34 -21.67 11.84
N ASP A 181 10.73 -22.89 12.25
CA ASP A 181 9.89 -23.69 13.15
C ASP A 181 9.68 -22.93 14.46
N ARG A 182 8.50 -23.10 15.06
CA ARG A 182 8.16 -22.45 16.32
C ARG A 182 9.15 -22.83 17.43
N GLU A 183 9.58 -24.09 17.47
CA GLU A 183 10.51 -24.55 18.51
C GLU A 183 11.88 -23.88 18.39
N ASP A 184 12.32 -23.52 17.18
CA ASP A 184 13.58 -22.79 16.95
C ASP A 184 13.54 -21.36 17.54
N LEU A 185 12.34 -20.83 17.79
CA LEU A 185 12.13 -19.50 18.34
C LEU A 185 12.02 -19.49 19.88
N LEU A 186 12.11 -20.66 20.52
CA LEU A 186 11.88 -20.85 21.95
C LEU A 186 13.12 -21.41 22.65
N ASN A 187 13.41 -20.87 23.83
CA ASN A 187 14.33 -21.45 24.81
C ASN A 187 13.51 -22.07 25.94
N ARG A 188 13.72 -23.35 26.23
CA ARG A 188 13.07 -24.05 27.35
C ARG A 188 13.91 -23.90 28.61
N ASP A 189 13.28 -23.52 29.71
CA ASP A 189 13.91 -23.53 31.02
C ASP A 189 14.29 -24.98 31.39
N PRO A 190 15.55 -25.27 31.76
CA PRO A 190 15.99 -26.64 32.03
C PRO A 190 15.31 -27.28 33.25
N LYS A 191 14.84 -26.47 34.22
CA LYS A 191 14.19 -26.96 35.46
C LYS A 191 12.68 -27.08 35.29
N THR A 192 12.05 -26.07 34.69
CA THR A 192 10.58 -25.98 34.61
C THR A 192 10.03 -26.46 33.27
N GLN A 193 10.89 -26.62 32.25
CA GLN A 193 10.54 -26.93 30.86
C GLN A 193 9.60 -25.90 30.19
N VAL A 194 9.37 -24.75 30.84
CA VAL A 194 8.57 -23.66 30.30
C VAL A 194 9.30 -23.04 29.12
N ALA A 195 8.58 -22.89 28.00
CA ALA A 195 9.12 -22.34 26.77
C ALA A 195 9.01 -20.80 26.77
N HIS A 196 10.15 -20.12 26.64
CA HIS A 196 10.23 -18.67 26.53
C HIS A 196 10.77 -18.26 25.16
N PRO A 197 10.26 -17.18 24.53
CA PRO A 197 10.83 -16.67 23.30
C PRO A 197 12.31 -16.34 23.45
N THR A 198 13.13 -16.69 22.46
CA THR A 198 14.54 -16.27 22.42
C THR A 198 14.67 -14.75 22.43
N LYS A 199 15.83 -14.24 22.85
CA LYS A 199 16.09 -12.78 22.85
C LYS A 199 16.00 -12.19 21.44
N ALA A 200 16.34 -12.97 20.41
CA ALA A 200 16.25 -12.55 19.01
C ALA A 200 14.79 -12.45 18.53
N SER A 201 13.94 -13.43 18.85
CA SER A 201 12.54 -13.44 18.41
C SER A 201 11.67 -12.35 19.05
N LYS A 202 12.14 -11.73 20.14
CA LYS A 202 11.50 -10.55 20.75
C LYS A 202 11.77 -9.24 19.99
N LYS A 203 12.75 -9.19 19.09
CA LYS A 203 13.11 -7.98 18.35
C LYS A 203 12.23 -7.83 17.11
N ILE A 204 11.93 -6.59 16.74
CA ILE A 204 11.25 -6.28 15.47
C ILE A 204 12.23 -6.55 14.33
N ALA A 205 11.82 -7.38 13.38
CA ALA A 205 12.58 -7.66 12.17
C ALA A 205 12.13 -6.75 11.02
N PHE A 206 13.10 -6.26 10.25
CA PHE A 206 12.87 -5.49 9.04
C PHE A 206 13.31 -6.31 7.82
N GLY A 207 12.47 -6.35 6.79
CA GLY A 207 12.77 -6.99 5.51
C GLY A 207 13.03 -5.98 4.40
N GLY A 208 13.43 -6.45 3.22
CA GLY A 208 13.69 -5.59 2.06
C GLY A 208 12.50 -4.71 1.64
N GLN A 209 11.27 -5.16 1.93
CA GLN A 209 10.06 -4.36 1.70
C GLN A 209 10.06 -3.03 2.48
N ALA A 210 10.63 -3.00 3.68
CA ALA A 210 10.73 -1.76 4.45
C ALA A 210 11.66 -0.74 3.75
N ALA A 211 12.80 -1.20 3.22
CA ALA A 211 13.70 -0.35 2.45
C ALA A 211 13.05 0.17 1.16
N TRP A 212 12.28 -0.67 0.46
CA TRP A 212 11.51 -0.26 -0.71
C TRP A 212 10.49 0.84 -0.37
N PHE A 213 9.77 0.69 0.73
CA PHE A 213 8.81 1.69 1.17
C PHE A 213 9.46 3.01 1.54
N GLU A 214 10.64 3.00 2.17
CA GLU A 214 11.37 4.25 2.43
C GLU A 214 11.89 4.92 1.17
N LEU A 215 12.35 4.13 0.19
CA LEU A 215 12.76 4.67 -1.09
C LEU A 215 11.59 5.41 -1.76
N GLU A 216 10.42 4.76 -1.81
CA GLU A 216 9.19 5.35 -2.34
C GLU A 216 8.80 6.62 -1.57
N TYR A 217 8.81 6.58 -0.23
CA TYR A 217 8.52 7.72 0.63
C TYR A 217 9.49 8.89 0.39
N THR A 218 10.78 8.59 0.21
CA THR A 218 11.83 9.60 0.00
C THR A 218 11.70 10.26 -1.36
N ILE A 219 11.55 9.47 -2.43
CA ILE A 219 11.44 9.98 -3.82
C ILE A 219 10.19 10.86 -3.96
N THR A 220 9.05 10.40 -3.46
CA THR A 220 7.78 11.15 -3.53
C THR A 220 7.83 12.45 -2.72
N THR A 221 8.53 12.45 -1.58
CA THR A 221 8.78 13.68 -0.81
C THR A 221 9.67 14.65 -1.57
N ALA A 222 10.79 14.17 -2.10
CA ALA A 222 11.71 14.99 -2.89
C ALA A 222 11.01 15.62 -4.11
N TYR A 223 10.20 14.83 -4.82
CA TYR A 223 9.36 15.31 -5.91
C TYR A 223 8.38 16.41 -5.46
N THR A 224 7.68 16.17 -4.34
CA THR A 224 6.72 17.13 -3.78
C THR A 224 7.40 18.44 -3.39
N CYS A 225 8.58 18.38 -2.77
CA CYS A 225 9.41 19.55 -2.47
C CYS A 225 9.85 20.28 -3.74
N LEU A 226 10.28 19.56 -4.78
CA LEU A 226 10.70 20.15 -6.05
C LEU A 226 9.56 20.92 -6.71
N VAL A 227 8.36 20.31 -6.81
CA VAL A 227 7.19 20.95 -7.41
C VAL A 227 6.71 22.16 -6.58
N PHE A 228 6.81 22.07 -5.24
CA PHE A 228 6.54 23.19 -4.35
C PHE A 228 7.46 24.37 -4.63
N VAL A 229 8.78 24.16 -4.66
CA VAL A 229 9.77 25.21 -4.97
C VAL A 229 9.53 25.79 -6.36
N ALA A 230 9.29 24.93 -7.36
CA ALA A 230 9.00 25.35 -8.72
C ALA A 230 7.78 26.28 -8.81
N SER A 231 6.77 26.09 -7.95
CA SER A 231 5.56 26.94 -7.92
C SER A 231 5.80 28.41 -7.51
N PHE A 232 6.97 28.75 -6.97
CA PHE A 232 7.34 30.14 -6.66
C PHE A 232 8.18 30.79 -7.75
N ILE A 233 8.87 29.99 -8.56
CA ILE A 233 9.81 30.46 -9.57
C ILE A 233 9.13 30.59 -10.93
N PHE A 234 8.25 29.65 -11.27
CA PHE A 234 7.62 29.49 -12.59
C PHE A 234 6.09 29.55 -12.54
#